data_AF-A0A6J8ET59-F1
#
_entry.id   AF-A0A6J8ET59-F1
#
_cell.length_a   1.000
_cell.length_b   1.000
_cell.length_c   1.000
_cell.angle_alpha   90.00
_cell.angle_beta   90.00
_cell.angle_gamma   90.00
#
_symmetry.space_group_name_H-M   'P 1'
#
loop_
_entity.id
_entity.type
_entity.pdbx_description
1 polymer ?
#
loop_
_entity_poly.entity_id
_entity_poly.type
_entity_poly.pdbx_seq_one_letter_code
_entity_poly.pdbx_strand_id
1 'polypeptide(L)'
;MYGALLVPVVHGKLPPEIRKNIAREHGSHNICLIELRKSIVIEISILEIGQTTDYGVNRMTATCLLERSEDNNLFMTINRQKCQSRHMFAYFVTRNIKLAKDLKITTTAEMERHYFTSSSVNMDHNELHVFVDACMSAYGAVAYIFNVSHLVVVMAKNCVAPLKKLTLPQLELMEAPIGARLSGHTRTTLPSNKVVFWSDNQIVLHWLNTSRQLKRFVQNRTNEIRNLTAQDEWRYCPIKENLADLLTRGLTAERFLQNALWFNGHELLTDEKNGRHGSQRSQIVPYNHPS
;
A
#
# COMPACT_ATOMS: atom_id res chain seq x y z
N MET A 1 -4.59 8.63 -21.27
CA MET A 1 -5.91 9.27 -21.06
C MET A 1 -6.47 9.09 -19.62
N TYR A 2 -5.62 8.93 -18.59
CA TYR A 2 -6.00 8.94 -17.16
C TYR A 2 -5.76 10.29 -16.47
N GLY A 3 -4.86 11.11 -17.03
CA GLY A 3 -4.46 12.38 -16.41
C GLY A 3 -5.60 13.40 -16.28
N ALA A 4 -6.55 13.42 -17.23
CA ALA A 4 -7.69 14.32 -17.19
C ALA A 4 -8.65 14.06 -16.01
N LEU A 5 -8.79 12.81 -15.56
CA LEU A 5 -9.62 12.44 -14.41
C LEU A 5 -8.95 12.78 -13.07
N LEU A 6 -7.61 12.82 -13.04
CA LEU A 6 -6.83 13.10 -11.84
C LEU A 6 -6.70 14.60 -11.56
N VAL A 7 -6.71 15.44 -12.60
CA VAL A 7 -6.53 16.90 -12.47
C VAL A 7 -7.53 17.53 -11.48
N PRO A 8 -8.86 17.30 -11.56
CA PRO A 8 -9.81 17.90 -10.62
C PRO A 8 -9.61 17.41 -9.17
N VAL A 9 -9.22 16.15 -9.00
CA VAL A 9 -8.98 15.53 -7.68
C VAL A 9 -7.72 16.10 -7.03
N VAL A 10 -6.63 16.23 -7.79
CA VAL A 10 -5.38 16.82 -7.33
C VAL A 10 -5.56 18.31 -7.06
N HIS A 11 -6.17 19.03 -8.01
CA HIS A 11 -6.44 20.45 -7.88
C HIS A 11 -7.31 20.75 -6.65
N GLY A 12 -8.38 19.98 -6.40
CA GLY A 12 -9.24 20.14 -5.23
C GLY A 12 -8.55 19.91 -3.88
N LYS A 13 -7.41 19.20 -3.85
CA LYS A 13 -6.60 18.97 -2.65
C LYS A 13 -5.52 20.02 -2.43
N LEU A 14 -5.30 20.93 -3.39
CA LEU A 14 -4.31 22.00 -3.27
C LEU A 14 -4.81 23.11 -2.31
N PRO A 15 -3.90 23.70 -1.52
CA PRO A 15 -4.19 24.89 -0.73
C PRO A 15 -4.82 26.02 -1.56
N PRO A 16 -5.76 26.82 -1.00
CA PRO A 16 -6.46 27.88 -1.72
C PRO A 16 -5.55 28.87 -2.45
N GLU A 17 -4.42 29.20 -1.83
CA GLU A 17 -3.47 30.18 -2.38
C GLU A 17 -2.73 29.64 -3.62
N ILE A 18 -2.33 28.35 -3.60
CA ILE A 18 -1.75 27.69 -4.78
C ILE A 18 -2.79 27.64 -5.91
N ARG A 19 -4.04 27.26 -5.60
CA ARG A 19 -5.11 27.19 -6.62
C ARG A 19 -5.33 28.55 -7.28
N LYS A 20 -5.28 29.64 -6.51
CA LYS A 20 -5.41 31.01 -7.01
C LYS A 20 -4.23 31.41 -7.90
N ASN A 21 -3.01 31.02 -7.53
CA ASN A 21 -1.80 31.31 -8.32
C ASN A 21 -1.77 30.53 -9.63
N ILE A 22 -2.17 29.25 -9.61
CA ILE A 22 -2.30 28.40 -10.81
C ILE A 22 -3.40 28.94 -11.73
N ALA A 23 -4.56 29.33 -11.17
CA ALA A 23 -5.66 29.90 -11.95
C ALA A 23 -5.31 31.26 -12.59
N ARG A 24 -4.44 32.05 -11.95
CA ARG A 24 -3.92 33.31 -12.52
C ARG A 24 -2.98 33.09 -13.71
N GLU A 25 -2.28 31.96 -13.73
CA GLU A 25 -1.22 31.67 -14.71
C GLU A 25 -1.76 30.96 -15.96
N HIS A 26 -2.69 30.02 -15.78
CA HIS A 26 -3.27 29.23 -16.88
C HIS A 26 -4.67 29.71 -17.31
N GLY A 27 -5.23 30.71 -16.63
CA GLY A 27 -6.59 31.18 -16.86
C GLY A 27 -7.66 30.13 -16.53
N SER A 28 -8.90 30.36 -16.95
CA SER A 28 -10.04 29.45 -16.71
C SER A 28 -10.03 28.18 -17.60
N HIS A 29 -8.90 27.85 -18.23
CA HIS A 29 -8.80 26.74 -19.17
C HIS A 29 -8.53 25.42 -18.45
N ASN A 30 -8.93 24.30 -19.07
CA ASN A 30 -8.70 22.96 -18.53
C ASN A 30 -7.19 22.64 -18.54
N ILE A 31 -6.55 22.79 -17.38
CA ILE A 31 -5.13 22.50 -17.17
C ILE A 31 -4.88 21.00 -17.36
N CYS A 32 -3.89 20.63 -18.17
CA CYS A 32 -3.52 19.21 -18.29
C CYS A 32 -2.64 18.78 -17.11
N LEU A 33 -2.54 17.47 -16.85
CA LEU A 33 -1.78 16.95 -15.70
C LEU A 33 -0.30 17.37 -15.73
N ILE A 34 0.28 17.55 -16.91
CA ILE A 34 1.68 17.96 -17.10
C ILE A 34 1.85 19.43 -16.67
N GLU A 35 0.95 20.32 -17.10
CA GLU A 35 0.96 21.74 -16.73
C GLU A 35 0.66 21.93 -15.24
N LEU A 36 -0.28 21.16 -14.69
CA LEU A 36 -0.58 21.18 -13.26
C LEU A 36 0.65 20.76 -12.45
N ARG A 37 1.37 19.71 -12.89
CA ARG A 37 2.61 19.25 -12.27
C ARG A 37 3.69 20.33 -12.31
N LYS A 38 3.92 20.96 -13.47
CA LYS A 38 4.91 22.04 -13.62
C LYS A 38 4.61 23.21 -12.70
N SER A 39 3.34 23.63 -12.64
CA SER A 39 2.91 24.77 -11.82
C SER A 39 3.06 24.49 -10.31
N ILE A 40 2.76 23.27 -9.87
CA ILE A 40 2.97 22.87 -8.47
C ILE A 40 4.46 22.90 -8.13
N VAL A 41 5.33 22.39 -9.01
CA VAL A 41 6.78 22.40 -8.80
C VAL A 41 7.32 23.83 -8.73
N ILE A 42 6.88 24.72 -9.62
CA ILE A 42 7.26 26.14 -9.60
C ILE A 42 6.85 26.80 -8.28
N GLU A 43 5.61 26.60 -7.83
CA GLU A 43 5.15 27.15 -6.54
C GLU A 43 5.94 26.61 -5.35
N ILE A 44 6.31 25.32 -5.38
CA ILE A 44 7.17 24.72 -4.36
C ILE A 44 8.53 25.41 -4.35
N SER A 45 9.16 25.57 -5.51
CA SER A 45 10.48 26.20 -5.63
C SER A 45 10.47 27.67 -5.21
N ILE A 46 9.44 28.44 -5.55
CA ILE A 46 9.28 29.83 -5.09
C ILE A 46 9.23 29.90 -3.56
N LEU A 47 8.50 28.97 -2.95
CA LEU A 47 8.30 28.94 -1.51
C LEU A 47 9.52 28.38 -0.75
N GLU A 48 10.33 27.55 -1.40
CA GLU A 48 11.62 27.08 -0.88
C GLU A 48 12.68 28.20 -0.95
N ILE A 49 12.78 28.90 -2.09
CA ILE A 49 13.72 30.02 -2.26
C ILE A 49 13.35 31.18 -1.32
N GLY A 50 12.06 31.52 -1.22
CA GLY A 50 11.56 32.54 -0.29
C GLY A 50 11.70 32.18 1.20
N GLN A 51 12.07 30.95 1.55
CA GLN A 51 12.47 30.56 2.91
C GLN A 51 13.98 30.77 3.17
N THR A 52 14.80 30.81 2.13
CA THR A 52 16.26 30.98 2.22
C THR A 52 16.72 32.43 2.16
N THR A 53 15.93 33.32 1.56
CA THR A 53 16.23 34.76 1.47
C THR A 53 15.19 35.55 2.28
N ASP A 54 15.64 36.47 3.14
CA ASP A 54 14.75 37.35 3.93
C ASP A 54 13.94 38.33 3.04
N TYR A 55 14.24 38.34 1.74
CA TYR A 55 13.47 38.98 0.69
C TYR A 55 12.74 37.91 -0.13
N GLY A 56 11.42 38.03 -0.24
CA GLY A 56 10.59 37.15 -1.06
C GLY A 56 11.05 37.19 -2.52
N VAL A 57 11.39 36.04 -3.09
CA VAL A 57 11.78 35.92 -4.50
C VAL A 57 10.54 35.97 -5.39
N ASN A 58 10.57 36.82 -6.40
CA ASN A 58 9.48 36.95 -7.36
C ASN A 58 9.43 35.71 -8.29
N ARG A 59 8.20 35.29 -8.62
CA ARG A 59 7.84 34.12 -9.45
C ARG A 59 8.66 34.04 -10.75
N MET A 60 8.88 35.18 -11.39
CA MET A 60 9.66 35.29 -12.64
C MET A 60 11.12 34.84 -12.49
N THR A 61 11.73 35.11 -11.33
CA THR A 61 13.11 34.73 -11.02
C THR A 61 13.23 33.23 -10.73
N ALA A 62 12.24 32.64 -10.06
CA ALA A 62 12.21 31.21 -9.76
C ALA A 62 12.00 30.35 -11.03
N THR A 63 11.15 30.82 -11.96
CA THR A 63 10.96 30.16 -13.26
C THR A 63 12.27 30.13 -14.07
N CYS A 64 13.00 31.25 -14.12
CA CYS A 64 14.32 31.32 -14.76
C CYS A 64 15.39 30.41 -14.12
N LEU A 65 15.34 30.18 -12.81
CA LEU A 65 16.26 29.29 -12.10
C LEU A 65 15.97 27.81 -12.37
N LEU A 66 14.70 27.45 -12.55
CA LEU A 66 14.28 26.10 -12.92
C LEU A 66 14.59 25.77 -14.38
N GLU A 67 14.43 26.74 -15.29
CA GLU A 67 14.83 26.58 -16.70
C GLU A 67 16.34 26.45 -16.90
N ARG A 68 17.15 26.91 -15.94
CA ARG A 68 18.62 26.76 -15.94
C ARG A 68 19.14 25.55 -15.17
N SER A 69 18.32 24.87 -14.39
CA SER A 69 18.70 23.68 -13.62
C SER A 69 18.12 22.41 -14.21
N GLU A 70 18.59 22.05 -15.40
CA GLU A 70 18.45 20.67 -15.88
C GLU A 70 19.38 19.69 -15.10
N ASP A 71 20.26 20.20 -14.24
CA ASP A 71 21.20 19.40 -13.45
C ASP A 71 20.83 19.26 -11.96
N ASN A 72 20.20 18.11 -11.70
CA ASN A 72 19.82 17.36 -10.48
C ASN A 72 20.39 17.62 -9.06
N ASN A 73 21.16 18.66 -8.71
CA ASN A 73 21.93 18.61 -7.44
C ASN A 73 21.78 19.71 -6.38
N LEU A 74 20.70 20.50 -6.37
CA LEU A 74 20.52 21.53 -5.32
C LEU A 74 19.21 21.39 -4.54
N PHE A 75 19.06 20.31 -3.76
CA PHE A 75 17.84 20.06 -2.97
C PHE A 75 18.05 19.77 -1.48
N MET A 76 19.24 20.01 -0.94
CA MET A 76 19.54 19.68 0.46
C MET A 76 20.27 20.84 1.14
N THR A 77 19.54 21.70 1.86
CA THR A 77 19.87 22.17 3.22
C THR A 77 18.67 22.96 3.78
N ILE A 78 18.19 22.53 4.94
CA ILE A 78 16.98 22.99 5.65
C ILE A 78 17.36 24.05 6.70
N ASN A 79 16.50 25.04 6.95
CA ASN A 79 16.33 25.52 8.33
C ASN A 79 14.89 25.98 8.67
N ARG A 80 14.47 25.66 9.91
CA ARG A 80 13.14 25.86 10.49
C ARG A 80 12.98 27.29 11.02
N GLN A 81 11.86 27.96 10.75
CA GLN A 81 11.03 28.56 11.80
C GLN A 81 9.66 29.15 11.34
N LYS A 82 8.70 28.98 12.26
CA LYS A 82 7.43 29.71 12.50
C LYS A 82 6.19 29.50 11.62
N CYS A 83 5.09 29.36 12.38
CA CYS A 83 3.65 29.61 12.12
C CYS A 83 2.73 28.40 11.87
N GLN A 84 1.65 28.35 12.67
CA GLN A 84 0.69 27.25 12.82
C GLN A 84 -0.19 26.99 11.58
N SER A 85 -0.27 27.91 10.61
CA SER A 85 -0.91 27.70 9.30
C SER A 85 0.04 27.11 8.24
N ARG A 86 1.36 27.20 8.45
CA ARG A 86 2.40 26.64 7.56
C ARG A 86 2.60 25.14 7.74
N HIS A 87 2.15 24.55 8.85
CA HIS A 87 2.31 23.11 9.09
C HIS A 87 1.52 22.25 8.08
N MET A 88 0.25 22.60 7.81
CA MET A 88 -0.56 21.90 6.80
C MET A 88 0.03 22.05 5.40
N PHE A 89 0.56 23.23 5.09
CA PHE A 89 1.14 23.53 3.79
C PHE A 89 2.52 22.88 3.59
N ALA A 90 3.43 23.00 4.56
CA ALA A 90 4.72 22.33 4.55
C ALA A 90 4.55 20.81 4.59
N TYR A 91 3.56 20.30 5.32
CA TYR A 91 3.19 18.88 5.30
C TYR A 91 2.69 18.46 3.93
N PHE A 92 1.80 19.25 3.32
CA PHE A 92 1.30 18.99 1.97
C PHE A 92 2.44 19.00 0.95
N VAL A 93 3.28 20.04 0.93
CA VAL A 93 4.42 20.16 0.02
C VAL A 93 5.41 19.03 0.23
N THR A 94 5.87 18.80 1.47
CA THR A 94 6.81 17.72 1.78
C THR A 94 6.27 16.35 1.40
N ARG A 95 4.96 16.10 1.62
CA ARG A 95 4.30 14.85 1.23
C ARG A 95 4.21 14.69 -0.28
N ASN A 96 3.88 15.75 -1.02
CA ASN A 96 3.78 15.70 -2.48
C ASN A 96 5.17 15.59 -3.15
N ILE A 97 6.19 16.26 -2.62
CA ILE A 97 7.58 16.09 -3.09
C ILE A 97 8.05 14.65 -2.87
N LYS A 98 7.83 14.11 -1.67
CA LYS A 98 8.18 12.70 -1.37
C LYS A 98 7.45 11.75 -2.31
N LEU A 99 6.15 11.96 -2.54
CA LEU A 99 5.37 11.15 -3.48
C LEU A 99 5.89 11.28 -4.91
N ALA A 100 6.24 12.49 -5.37
CA ALA A 100 6.77 12.71 -6.71
C ALA A 100 8.14 12.03 -6.90
N LYS A 101 9.00 12.05 -5.88
CA LYS A 101 10.28 11.32 -5.86
C LYS A 101 10.05 9.81 -5.92
N ASP A 102 9.14 9.28 -5.09
CA ASP A 102 8.77 7.86 -5.10
C ASP A 102 8.20 7.44 -6.47
N LEU A 103 7.31 8.24 -7.07
CA LEU A 103 6.75 7.95 -8.39
C LEU A 103 7.82 7.86 -9.49
N LYS A 104 8.88 8.68 -9.43
CA LYS A 104 10.01 8.60 -10.37
C LYS A 104 10.75 7.28 -10.25
N ILE A 105 10.89 6.74 -9.04
CA ILE A 105 11.54 5.43 -8.82
C ILE A 105 10.63 4.30 -9.30
N THR A 106 9.30 4.42 -9.12
CA THR A 106 8.38 3.38 -9.61
C THR A 106 8.40 3.21 -11.14
N THR A 107 8.76 4.25 -11.90
CA THR A 107 8.87 4.13 -13.37
C THR A 107 10.06 3.30 -13.84
N THR A 108 11.05 3.06 -12.96
CA THR A 108 12.22 2.21 -13.26
C THR A 108 12.15 0.86 -12.55
N ALA A 109 11.04 0.56 -11.86
CA ALA A 109 10.85 -0.70 -11.19
C ALA A 109 10.58 -1.81 -12.23
N GLU A 110 11.45 -2.81 -12.25
CA GLU A 110 11.25 -4.02 -13.04
C GLU A 110 10.82 -5.17 -12.13
N MET A 111 9.86 -5.96 -12.58
CA MET A 111 9.42 -7.17 -11.89
C MET A 111 9.57 -8.34 -12.85
N GLU A 112 10.25 -9.40 -12.41
CA GLU A 112 10.39 -10.61 -13.19
C GLU A 112 9.01 -11.26 -13.37
N ARG A 113 8.63 -11.54 -14.62
CA ARG A 113 7.35 -12.21 -14.94
C ARG A 113 7.42 -13.73 -14.86
N HIS A 114 8.62 -14.30 -14.86
CA HIS A 114 8.79 -15.75 -14.76
C HIS A 114 8.76 -16.14 -13.29
N TYR A 115 7.73 -16.90 -12.89
CA TYR A 115 7.61 -17.37 -11.51
C TYR A 115 8.61 -18.48 -11.18
N PHE A 116 8.97 -19.29 -12.19
CA PHE A 116 9.85 -20.43 -12.00
C PHE A 116 10.73 -20.67 -13.22
N THR A 117 11.99 -21.06 -13.00
CA THR A 117 12.88 -21.53 -14.06
C THR A 117 12.52 -22.97 -14.45
N SER A 118 12.49 -23.24 -15.76
CA SER A 118 11.77 -24.34 -16.41
C SER A 118 12.22 -25.77 -16.04
N SER A 119 13.26 -25.93 -15.24
CA SER A 119 13.92 -27.22 -15.00
C SER A 119 13.39 -28.00 -13.80
N SER A 120 12.56 -27.40 -12.92
CA SER A 120 12.17 -28.01 -11.63
C SER A 120 10.72 -27.78 -11.21
N VAL A 121 9.85 -27.28 -12.08
CA VAL A 121 8.44 -26.99 -11.74
C VAL A 121 7.62 -28.26 -11.79
N ASN A 122 7.40 -28.87 -10.63
CA ASN A 122 6.32 -29.83 -10.51
C ASN A 122 5.01 -29.04 -10.26
N MET A 123 4.21 -28.85 -11.32
CA MET A 123 2.93 -28.13 -11.22
C MET A 123 1.96 -28.79 -10.23
N ASP A 124 2.15 -30.07 -9.90
CA ASP A 124 1.32 -30.81 -8.95
C ASP A 124 1.57 -30.42 -7.48
N HIS A 125 2.53 -29.53 -7.21
CA HIS A 125 2.87 -29.05 -5.86
C HIS A 125 2.74 -27.54 -5.69
N ASN A 126 1.95 -26.88 -6.54
CA ASN A 126 1.64 -25.47 -6.41
C ASN A 126 0.71 -25.20 -5.22
N GLU A 127 1.22 -24.48 -4.20
CA GLU A 127 0.42 -23.96 -3.10
C GLU A 127 0.27 -22.43 -3.23
N LEU A 128 -0.96 -21.93 -3.11
CA LEU A 128 -1.23 -20.49 -3.11
C LEU A 128 -1.32 -20.00 -1.67
N HIS A 129 -0.43 -19.10 -1.28
CA HIS A 129 -0.42 -18.47 0.04
C HIS A 129 -0.90 -17.04 -0.08
N VAL A 130 -1.97 -16.69 0.62
CA VAL A 130 -2.57 -15.35 0.60
C VAL A 130 -2.47 -14.73 1.98
N PHE A 131 -1.63 -13.71 2.11
CA PHE A 131 -1.49 -12.93 3.33
C PHE A 131 -2.42 -11.74 3.27
N VAL A 132 -3.09 -11.46 4.38
CA VAL A 132 -4.00 -10.33 4.52
C VAL A 132 -3.60 -9.48 5.71
N ASP A 133 -3.82 -8.17 5.60
CA ASP A 133 -3.54 -7.23 6.67
C ASP A 133 -4.37 -5.95 6.54
N ALA A 134 -4.55 -5.26 7.66
CA ALA A 134 -5.24 -3.99 7.77
C ALA A 134 -4.66 -3.09 8.86
N CYS A 135 -4.67 -1.80 8.55
CA CYS A 135 -4.41 -0.75 9.50
C CYS A 135 -5.50 0.32 9.41
N MET A 136 -5.42 1.34 10.25
CA MET A 136 -6.37 2.46 10.26
C MET A 136 -6.44 3.26 8.95
N SER A 137 -5.44 3.13 8.08
CA SER A 137 -5.33 3.90 6.82
C SER A 137 -5.59 3.07 5.57
N ALA A 138 -5.37 1.76 5.60
CA ALA A 138 -5.47 0.87 4.44
C ALA A 138 -5.65 -0.58 4.87
N TYR A 139 -6.17 -1.41 3.98
CA TYR A 139 -6.26 -2.86 4.15
C TYR A 139 -6.03 -3.54 2.80
N GLY A 140 -5.59 -4.79 2.79
CA GLY A 140 -5.24 -5.45 1.55
C GLY A 140 -4.85 -6.91 1.70
N ALA A 141 -4.41 -7.47 0.58
CA ALA A 141 -3.93 -8.83 0.48
C ALA A 141 -2.79 -8.94 -0.53
N VAL A 142 -1.90 -9.90 -0.32
CA VAL A 142 -0.88 -10.32 -1.27
C VAL A 142 -0.92 -11.84 -1.43
N ALA A 143 -0.89 -12.28 -2.68
CA ALA A 143 -0.88 -13.67 -3.08
C ALA A 143 0.52 -14.06 -3.56
N TYR A 144 1.02 -15.18 -3.03
CA TYR A 144 2.26 -15.82 -3.39
C TYR A 144 2.01 -17.24 -3.87
N ILE A 145 2.80 -17.68 -4.85
CA ILE A 145 2.86 -19.09 -5.24
C ILE A 145 4.08 -19.73 -4.60
N PHE A 146 3.86 -20.85 -3.91
CA PHE A 146 4.91 -21.70 -3.38
C PHE A 146 5.02 -22.96 -4.22
N ASN A 147 6.21 -23.24 -4.76
CA ASN A 147 6.52 -24.49 -5.44
C ASN A 147 7.90 -24.99 -4.99
N VAL A 148 7.95 -26.21 -4.44
CA VAL A 148 9.14 -26.89 -3.91
C VAL A 148 9.87 -26.07 -2.83
N SER A 149 10.62 -25.06 -3.23
CA SER A 149 11.44 -24.17 -2.41
C SER A 149 11.51 -22.75 -2.96
N HIS A 150 10.48 -22.32 -3.67
CA HIS A 150 10.39 -20.96 -4.21
C HIS A 150 9.05 -20.36 -3.83
N LEU A 151 9.08 -19.26 -3.09
CA LEU A 151 7.91 -18.43 -2.81
C LEU A 151 8.02 -17.16 -3.65
N VAL A 152 7.10 -16.98 -4.60
CA VAL A 152 7.14 -15.83 -5.51
C VAL A 152 5.84 -15.06 -5.46
N VAL A 153 5.95 -13.73 -5.38
CA VAL A 153 4.78 -12.84 -5.38
C VAL A 153 4.08 -12.92 -6.73
N VAL A 154 2.76 -13.14 -6.71
CA VAL A 154 1.93 -13.23 -7.91
C VAL A 154 1.15 -11.95 -8.12
N MET A 155 0.43 -11.53 -7.09
CA MET A 155 -0.46 -10.37 -7.17
C MET A 155 -0.66 -9.77 -5.78
N ALA A 156 -0.78 -8.45 -5.72
CA ALA A 156 -1.18 -7.75 -4.51
C ALA A 156 -2.33 -6.78 -4.81
N LYS A 157 -3.20 -6.59 -3.83
CA LYS A 157 -4.31 -5.63 -3.90
C LYS A 157 -4.47 -4.94 -2.55
N ASN A 158 -4.44 -3.61 -2.56
CA ASN A 158 -4.73 -2.79 -1.38
C ASN A 158 -5.90 -1.85 -1.62
N CYS A 159 -6.49 -1.38 -0.54
CA CYS A 159 -7.61 -0.45 -0.50
C CYS A 159 -7.37 0.57 0.61
N VAL A 160 -7.68 1.83 0.35
CA VAL A 160 -7.66 2.88 1.39
C VAL A 160 -8.83 2.65 2.35
N ALA A 161 -8.61 2.87 3.64
CA ALA A 161 -9.66 2.75 4.65
C ALA A 161 -10.85 3.67 4.30
N PRO A 162 -12.11 3.22 4.50
CA PRO A 162 -13.28 4.01 4.17
C PRO A 162 -13.33 5.33 4.96
N LEU A 163 -13.91 6.38 4.36
CA LEU A 163 -14.14 7.65 5.07
C LEU A 163 -15.07 7.49 6.27
N LYS A 164 -16.01 6.53 6.19
CA LYS A 164 -16.81 6.13 7.34
C LYS A 164 -15.91 5.44 8.35
N LYS A 165 -15.83 6.00 9.56
CA LYS A 165 -15.04 5.43 10.66
C LYS A 165 -15.50 4.00 10.95
N LEU A 166 -14.59 3.07 10.73
CA LEU A 166 -14.67 1.69 11.17
C LEU A 166 -13.72 1.49 12.35
N THR A 167 -14.02 0.53 13.21
CA THR A 167 -13.04 0.11 14.23
C THR A 167 -11.91 -0.68 13.58
N LEU A 168 -10.76 -0.78 14.26
CA LEU A 168 -9.64 -1.57 13.76
C LEU A 168 -10.05 -3.05 13.48
N PRO A 169 -10.78 -3.75 14.38
CA PRO A 169 -11.28 -5.10 14.08
C PRO A 169 -12.19 -5.19 12.85
N GLN A 170 -12.95 -4.14 12.54
CA GLN A 170 -13.78 -4.11 11.34
C GLN A 170 -12.94 -3.91 10.08
N LEU A 171 -11.83 -3.17 10.15
CA LEU A 171 -10.88 -3.03 9.04
C LEU A 171 -10.09 -4.32 8.84
N GLU A 172 -9.63 -4.94 9.92
CA GLU A 172 -9.00 -6.26 9.91
C GLU A 172 -9.96 -7.36 9.42
N LEU A 173 -11.28 -7.19 9.55
CA LEU A 173 -12.22 -8.10 8.88
C LEU A 173 -12.38 -7.81 7.38
N MET A 174 -12.12 -6.58 6.94
CA MET A 174 -12.29 -6.15 5.55
C MET A 174 -11.13 -6.57 4.63
N GLU A 175 -9.96 -6.90 5.18
CA GLU A 175 -8.84 -7.51 4.44
C GLU A 175 -9.19 -8.90 3.88
N ALA A 176 -9.93 -9.70 4.66
CA ALA A 176 -10.18 -11.10 4.34
C ALA A 176 -11.01 -11.29 3.04
N PRO A 177 -12.08 -10.51 2.78
CA PRO A 177 -12.76 -10.52 1.48
C PRO A 177 -11.86 -10.06 0.31
N ILE A 178 -10.85 -9.23 0.55
CA ILE A 178 -9.87 -8.86 -0.49
C ILE A 178 -9.01 -10.08 -0.82
N GLY A 179 -8.48 -10.77 0.19
CA GLY A 179 -7.71 -12.00 0.02
C GLY A 179 -8.50 -13.11 -0.67
N ALA A 180 -9.74 -13.36 -0.24
CA ALA A 180 -10.61 -14.39 -0.81
C ALA A 180 -10.94 -14.16 -2.31
N ARG A 181 -11.14 -12.90 -2.71
CA ARG A 181 -11.34 -12.57 -4.14
C ARG A 181 -10.04 -12.62 -4.93
N LEU A 182 -8.93 -12.18 -4.33
CA LEU A 182 -7.61 -12.21 -4.95
C LEU A 182 -7.20 -13.66 -5.24
N SER A 183 -7.44 -14.59 -4.31
CA SER A 183 -7.17 -16.02 -4.53
C SER A 183 -8.06 -16.60 -5.63
N GLY A 184 -9.36 -16.29 -5.62
CA GLY A 184 -10.31 -16.70 -6.66
C GLY A 184 -9.83 -16.28 -8.06
N HIS A 185 -9.43 -15.02 -8.22
CA HIS A 185 -8.89 -14.51 -9.48
C HIS A 185 -7.52 -15.12 -9.84
N THR A 186 -6.64 -15.33 -8.85
CA THR A 186 -5.32 -15.91 -9.10
C THR A 186 -5.44 -17.35 -9.60
N ARG A 187 -6.35 -18.14 -9.01
CA ARG A 187 -6.58 -19.54 -9.38
C ARG A 187 -7.13 -19.75 -10.79
N THR A 188 -7.80 -18.75 -11.38
CA THR A 188 -8.26 -18.88 -12.78
C THR A 188 -7.12 -18.88 -13.79
N THR A 189 -5.98 -18.27 -13.41
CA THR A 189 -4.81 -18.12 -14.29
C THR A 189 -3.66 -19.03 -13.88
N LEU A 190 -3.51 -19.27 -12.57
CA LEU A 190 -2.47 -20.11 -11.97
C LEU A 190 -3.14 -21.16 -11.07
N PRO A 191 -3.46 -22.35 -11.63
CA PRO A 191 -4.02 -23.45 -10.85
C PRO A 191 -3.09 -23.82 -9.69
N SER A 192 -3.69 -24.02 -8.52
CA SER A 192 -3.01 -24.44 -7.30
C SER A 192 -3.80 -25.56 -6.64
N ASN A 193 -3.08 -26.55 -6.10
CA ASN A 193 -3.68 -27.72 -5.49
C ASN A 193 -4.07 -27.48 -4.03
N LYS A 194 -3.54 -26.41 -3.44
CA LYS A 194 -3.80 -26.01 -2.07
C LYS A 194 -3.78 -24.49 -1.97
N VAL A 195 -4.65 -23.95 -1.11
CA VAL A 195 -4.70 -22.53 -0.79
C VAL A 195 -4.61 -22.37 0.73
N VAL A 196 -3.85 -21.39 1.17
CA VAL A 196 -3.73 -21.04 2.59
C VAL A 196 -3.88 -19.53 2.74
N PHE A 197 -4.78 -19.10 3.62
CA PHE A 197 -4.96 -17.69 3.98
C PHE A 197 -4.32 -17.41 5.33
N TRP A 198 -3.56 -16.33 5.42
CA TRP A 198 -2.80 -15.94 6.60
C TRP A 198 -3.30 -14.59 7.11
N SER A 199 -3.78 -14.56 8.35
CA SER A 199 -4.13 -13.33 9.07
C SER A 199 -3.44 -13.34 10.43
N ASP A 200 -2.97 -12.18 10.86
CA ASP A 200 -2.39 -11.98 12.19
C ASP A 200 -3.43 -11.60 13.25
N ASN A 201 -4.70 -11.51 12.85
CA ASN A 201 -5.78 -11.16 13.76
C ASN A 201 -6.61 -12.37 14.20
N GLN A 202 -6.39 -12.77 15.45
CA GLN A 202 -7.14 -13.87 16.08
C GLN A 202 -8.64 -13.58 16.22
N ILE A 203 -9.06 -12.31 16.29
CA ILE A 203 -10.48 -11.95 16.34
C ILE A 203 -11.16 -12.28 15.01
N VAL A 204 -10.51 -11.96 13.90
CA VAL A 204 -11.00 -12.29 12.55
C VAL A 204 -11.09 -13.81 12.39
N LEU A 205 -10.04 -14.53 12.76
CA LEU A 205 -10.05 -15.99 12.73
C LEU A 205 -11.15 -16.58 13.62
N HIS A 206 -11.36 -16.02 14.82
CA HIS A 206 -12.46 -16.44 15.68
C HIS A 206 -13.83 -16.22 15.03
N TRP A 207 -14.07 -15.05 14.41
CA TRP A 207 -15.32 -14.78 13.70
C TRP A 207 -15.54 -15.70 12.51
N LEU A 208 -14.48 -16.10 11.80
CA LEU A 208 -14.57 -17.07 10.71
C LEU A 208 -14.90 -18.48 11.21
N ASN A 209 -14.46 -18.84 12.42
CA ASN A 209 -14.66 -20.17 12.98
C ASN A 209 -15.93 -20.33 13.84
N THR A 210 -16.52 -19.24 14.32
CA THR A 210 -17.65 -19.30 15.26
C THR A 210 -18.99 -19.54 14.57
N SER A 211 -19.84 -20.37 15.18
CA SER A 211 -21.25 -20.56 14.80
C SER A 211 -22.21 -19.60 15.53
N ARG A 212 -21.69 -18.76 16.44
CA ARG A 212 -22.50 -17.81 17.21
C ARG A 212 -23.06 -16.71 16.31
N GLN A 213 -24.18 -16.13 16.73
CA GLN A 213 -24.75 -14.97 16.05
C GLN A 213 -23.79 -13.76 16.19
N LEU A 214 -23.37 -13.22 15.05
CA LEU A 214 -22.50 -12.05 14.96
C LEU A 214 -23.32 -10.80 14.66
N LYS A 215 -22.77 -9.62 14.99
CA LYS A 215 -23.36 -8.34 14.58
C LYS A 215 -23.46 -8.29 13.05
N ARG A 216 -24.54 -7.71 12.52
CA ARG A 216 -24.88 -7.69 11.09
C ARG A 216 -23.70 -7.38 10.15
N PHE A 217 -22.87 -6.38 10.48
CA PHE A 217 -21.69 -6.05 9.68
C PHE A 217 -20.70 -7.23 9.60
N VAL A 218 -20.33 -7.78 10.76
CA VAL A 218 -19.38 -8.90 10.86
C VAL A 218 -19.98 -10.12 10.17
N GLN A 219 -21.25 -10.44 10.45
CA GLN A 219 -21.95 -11.58 9.86
C GLN A 219 -21.97 -11.54 8.33
N ASN A 220 -22.27 -10.37 7.74
CA ASN A 220 -22.29 -10.23 6.30
C ASN A 220 -20.91 -10.48 5.67
N ARG A 221 -19.84 -9.98 6.31
CA ARG A 221 -18.47 -10.19 5.85
C ARG A 221 -17.99 -11.63 6.04
N THR A 222 -18.27 -12.25 7.18
CA THR A 222 -17.93 -13.66 7.40
C THR A 222 -18.67 -14.59 6.44
N ASN A 223 -19.93 -14.30 6.11
CA ASN A 223 -20.68 -15.09 5.12
C ASN A 223 -20.09 -14.94 3.72
N GLU A 224 -19.71 -13.72 3.32
CA GLU A 224 -18.99 -13.49 2.05
C GLU A 224 -17.71 -14.33 1.98
N ILE A 225 -16.92 -14.36 3.05
CA ILE A 225 -15.65 -15.10 3.11
C ILE A 225 -15.89 -16.62 3.05
N ARG A 226 -16.86 -17.14 3.83
CA ARG A 226 -17.23 -18.56 3.86
C ARG A 226 -17.82 -19.07 2.54
N ASN A 227 -18.42 -18.18 1.75
CA ASN A 227 -18.89 -18.52 0.40
C ASN A 227 -17.75 -18.62 -0.62
N LEU A 228 -16.58 -18.03 -0.34
CA LEU A 228 -15.44 -17.96 -1.26
C LEU A 228 -14.28 -18.88 -0.86
N THR A 229 -14.21 -19.29 0.40
CA THR A 229 -13.08 -20.02 1.01
C THR A 229 -13.59 -21.04 2.02
N ALA A 230 -12.82 -22.10 2.24
CA ALA A 230 -13.08 -23.07 3.28
C ALA A 230 -12.45 -22.61 4.62
N GLN A 231 -13.09 -22.97 5.73
CA GLN A 231 -12.70 -22.50 7.06
C GLN A 231 -11.31 -23.00 7.49
N ASP A 232 -10.93 -24.20 7.07
CA ASP A 232 -9.65 -24.87 7.36
C ASP A 232 -8.46 -24.36 6.51
N GLU A 233 -8.74 -23.53 5.50
CA GLU A 233 -7.73 -22.81 4.71
C GLU A 233 -7.16 -21.60 5.48
N TRP A 234 -7.84 -21.10 6.52
CA TRP A 234 -7.41 -19.92 7.29
C TRP A 234 -6.48 -20.29 8.45
N ARG A 235 -5.34 -19.59 8.54
CA ARG A 235 -4.27 -19.81 9.52
C ARG A 235 -3.84 -18.51 10.17
N TYR A 236 -3.39 -18.63 11.41
CA TYR A 236 -2.78 -17.53 12.15
C TYR A 236 -1.32 -17.36 11.71
N CYS A 237 -0.94 -16.13 11.38
CA CYS A 237 0.44 -15.73 11.13
C CYS A 237 0.87 -14.69 12.17
N PRO A 238 2.03 -14.80 12.82
CA PRO A 238 2.55 -13.71 13.64
C PRO A 238 2.75 -12.43 12.80
N ILE A 239 2.50 -11.26 13.39
CA ILE A 239 2.63 -9.94 12.73
C ILE A 239 3.99 -9.77 12.04
N LYS A 240 5.08 -10.24 12.66
CA LYS A 240 6.44 -10.11 12.11
C LYS A 240 6.69 -10.94 10.85
N GLU A 241 5.87 -11.96 10.64
CA GLU A 241 5.95 -12.90 9.52
C GLU A 241 4.86 -12.58 8.47
N ASN A 242 3.97 -11.63 8.75
CA ASN A 242 2.88 -11.26 7.86
C ASN A 242 3.39 -10.40 6.69
N LEU A 243 3.50 -11.01 5.50
CA LEU A 243 3.95 -10.33 4.29
C LEU A 243 3.01 -9.21 3.82
N ALA A 244 1.74 -9.22 4.26
CA ALA A 244 0.80 -8.16 3.93
C ALA A 244 1.01 -6.87 4.74
N ASP A 245 1.81 -6.89 5.81
CA ASP A 245 2.10 -5.70 6.64
C ASP A 245 2.73 -4.55 5.83
N LEU A 246 3.55 -4.91 4.82
CA LEU A 246 4.17 -3.95 3.90
C LEU A 246 3.13 -3.21 3.04
N LEU A 247 1.94 -3.79 2.81
CA LEU A 247 0.86 -3.15 2.05
C LEU A 247 0.14 -2.06 2.84
N THR A 248 0.05 -2.20 4.15
CA THR A 248 -0.82 -1.33 4.98
C THR A 248 -0.04 -0.25 5.71
N ARG A 249 1.24 -0.48 6.04
CA ARG A 249 2.09 0.49 6.76
C ARG A 249 2.66 1.59 5.89
N GLY A 250 2.64 1.38 4.57
CA GLY A 250 3.22 2.29 3.59
C GLY A 250 4.74 2.18 3.55
N LEU A 251 5.28 2.11 2.33
CA LEU A 251 6.71 1.97 2.08
C LEU A 251 7.11 2.91 0.94
N THR A 252 8.31 3.48 1.01
CA THR A 252 8.86 4.24 -0.11
C THR A 252 9.20 3.30 -1.26
N ALA A 253 9.19 3.80 -2.49
CA ALA A 253 9.46 2.96 -3.67
C ALA A 253 10.86 2.34 -3.62
N GLU A 254 11.85 3.10 -3.15
CA GLU A 254 13.22 2.62 -2.94
C GLU A 254 13.29 1.44 -1.96
N ARG A 255 12.68 1.58 -0.78
CA ARG A 255 12.68 0.53 0.24
C ARG A 255 11.88 -0.68 -0.21
N PHE A 256 10.83 -0.49 -1.00
CA PHE A 256 10.07 -1.58 -1.59
C PHE A 256 10.94 -2.41 -2.54
N LEU A 257 11.67 -1.76 -3.46
CA LEU A 257 12.54 -2.46 -4.41
C LEU A 257 13.72 -3.18 -3.74
N GLN A 258 14.15 -2.73 -2.57
CA GLN A 258 15.21 -3.37 -1.78
C GLN A 258 14.68 -4.45 -0.82
N ASN A 259 13.37 -4.69 -0.77
CA ASN A 259 12.77 -5.59 0.21
C ASN A 259 12.86 -7.05 -0.24
N ALA A 260 13.95 -7.72 0.16
CA ALA A 260 14.16 -9.14 -0.15
C ALA A 260 13.04 -10.05 0.38
N LEU A 261 12.41 -9.72 1.51
CA LEU A 261 11.34 -10.52 2.09
C LEU A 261 10.09 -10.54 1.20
N TRP A 262 9.75 -9.41 0.58
CA TRP A 262 8.62 -9.30 -0.35
C TRP A 262 8.85 -10.10 -1.64
N PHE A 263 10.08 -10.14 -2.16
CA PHE A 263 10.36 -10.82 -3.42
C PHE A 263 10.73 -12.30 -3.24
N ASN A 264 11.39 -12.64 -2.13
CA ASN A 264 12.01 -13.95 -1.89
C ASN A 264 11.52 -14.59 -0.57
N GLY A 265 10.26 -14.39 -0.18
CA GLY A 265 9.69 -14.76 1.14
C GLY A 265 9.73 -16.25 1.54
N HIS A 266 10.56 -17.04 0.88
CA HIS A 266 10.83 -18.45 1.10
C HIS A 266 11.17 -18.81 2.55
N GLU A 267 11.97 -17.99 3.25
CA GLU A 267 12.39 -18.27 4.64
C GLU A 267 11.21 -18.54 5.58
N LEU A 268 10.10 -17.81 5.39
CA LEU A 268 8.91 -17.89 6.24
C LEU A 268 8.18 -19.23 6.18
N LEU A 269 8.17 -19.89 5.02
CA LEU A 269 7.40 -21.14 4.82
C LEU A 269 8.25 -22.40 4.99
N THR A 270 9.58 -22.29 4.84
CA THR A 270 10.49 -23.41 5.11
C THR A 270 10.52 -23.81 6.58
N ASP A 271 10.44 -22.86 7.51
CA ASP A 271 10.47 -23.17 8.95
C ASP A 271 9.18 -23.85 9.45
N GLU A 272 8.04 -23.55 8.83
CA GLU A 272 6.78 -24.25 9.09
C GLU A 272 6.81 -25.70 8.61
N LYS A 273 7.30 -25.96 7.39
CA LYS A 273 7.39 -27.32 6.83
C LYS A 273 8.44 -28.19 7.53
N ASN A 274 9.51 -27.57 8.05
CA ASN A 274 10.55 -28.25 8.81
C ASN A 274 10.22 -28.46 10.30
N GLY A 275 8.98 -28.16 10.73
CA GLY A 275 8.51 -28.47 12.07
C GLY A 275 9.20 -27.70 13.20
N ARG A 276 10.00 -26.66 12.92
CA ARG A 276 10.73 -25.90 13.96
C ARG A 276 9.83 -24.97 14.78
N HIS A 277 8.58 -24.76 14.34
CA HIS A 277 7.50 -24.18 15.17
C HIS A 277 6.24 -25.07 15.27
N GLY A 278 6.32 -26.31 14.76
CA GLY A 278 5.23 -27.29 14.81
C GLY A 278 5.17 -28.04 16.13
N SER A 279 4.71 -27.40 17.21
CA SER A 279 4.32 -28.14 18.42
C SER A 279 3.30 -27.46 19.35
N GLN A 280 3.09 -26.12 19.31
CA GLN A 280 2.25 -25.49 20.36
C GLN A 280 1.28 -24.36 19.98
N ARG A 281 0.94 -24.10 18.71
CA ARG A 281 0.01 -22.98 18.39
C ARG A 281 -1.19 -23.29 17.50
N SER A 282 -1.48 -24.55 17.22
CA SER A 282 -2.73 -25.00 16.58
C SER A 282 -3.90 -25.19 17.55
N GLN A 283 -3.86 -24.57 18.73
CA GLN A 283 -5.03 -24.46 19.60
C GLN A 283 -5.60 -23.05 19.49
N ILE A 284 -6.82 -22.96 18.93
CA ILE A 284 -7.70 -21.82 19.14
C ILE A 284 -7.94 -21.75 20.65
N VAL A 285 -7.19 -20.89 21.36
CA VAL A 285 -7.45 -20.62 22.77
C VAL A 285 -8.79 -19.87 22.84
N PRO A 286 -9.81 -20.37 23.55
CA PRO A 286 -11.06 -19.64 23.72
C PRO A 286 -10.78 -18.31 24.41
N TYR A 287 -11.05 -17.19 23.73
CA TYR A 287 -10.98 -15.87 24.33
C TYR A 287 -12.14 -15.72 25.32
N ASN A 288 -11.87 -15.91 26.61
CA ASN A 288 -12.80 -15.59 27.68
C ASN A 288 -12.73 -14.08 27.98
N HIS A 289 -13.79 -13.35 27.65
CA HIS A 289 -13.94 -11.97 28.07
C HIS A 289 -14.21 -11.94 29.59
N PRO A 290 -13.56 -11.06 30.38
CA PRO A 290 -14.03 -10.80 31.74
C PRO A 290 -15.37 -10.06 31.66
N SER A 291 -16.34 -10.55 32.43
CA SER A 291 -17.70 -10.03 32.60
C SER A 291 -17.75 -8.57 33.02
#